data_AF-A0A7Y4ZSI3-F1
#
_entry.id   AF-A0A7Y4ZSI3-F1
#
_cell.length_a   1.000
_cell.length_b   1.000
_cell.length_c   1.000
_cell.angle_alpha   90.00
_cell.angle_beta   90.00
_cell.angle_gamma   90.00
#
_symmetry.space_group_name_H-M   'P 1'
#
loop_
_entity.id
_entity.type
_entity.pdbx_description
1 polymer ?
#
loop_
_entity_poly.entity_id
_entity_poly.type
_entity_poly.pdbx_seq_one_letter_code
_entity_poly.pdbx_strand_id
1 'polypeptide(L)'
;PGCDAPIVALARGNRLLTAENLAGITHDGHLVLPVRDDPAPISRAQALAELLSTRHLPPLSLHGQRRAEPHYPVAVLSVLLPWLVSLAWLSFIRRFDRAHPEPLRLVLLTFVLGAVAVVPAGAAEWALERLSPYFAPENATAGEGAGAFLLAVPLLTFTVGFAEEASKFLVVWLFASRTKEFDEPVDGIVYGVAASLGFATIENMKFFALARLAAPVIVARSLLTVPAHMFFGTLWGYALGRKLVAKKTPVLGYLLVASIAHGIFDAGLGTRGFWPLALVVNGALTTAFVVLVRRALRRGVVSQATRIVESTRRALFSVGRRRNFALSLFGLYAFGALLFLFTATYMAGETLSLTAVLGGTALACAVGVSAYAIPTTMPLDVAIDATGITYAGSAIDWRDVHGVTREGAETLMLHTTDGDVEIGPGRDDVLERLAEAIRYGKEEAST
;
A
#
# COMPACT_ATOMS: atom_id res chain seq x y z
N PRO A 1 39.51 12.28 -14.06
CA PRO A 1 39.39 12.51 -12.60
C PRO A 1 38.36 13.62 -12.31
N GLY A 2 37.16 13.21 -11.89
CA GLY A 2 36.18 13.98 -11.12
C GLY A 2 35.87 15.43 -11.55
N CYS A 3 35.05 15.62 -12.59
CA CYS A 3 34.22 16.82 -12.68
C CYS A 3 32.82 16.42 -12.23
N ASP A 4 32.46 16.77 -10.99
CA ASP A 4 31.05 16.84 -10.60
C ASP A 4 30.38 17.82 -11.56
N ALA A 5 29.53 17.31 -12.45
CA ALA A 5 28.90 18.14 -13.45
C ALA A 5 28.02 19.22 -12.77
N PRO A 6 28.05 20.47 -13.27
CA PRO A 6 27.45 21.60 -12.59
C PRO A 6 25.93 21.40 -12.45
N ILE A 7 25.47 21.42 -11.21
CA ILE A 7 24.04 21.42 -10.90
C ILE A 7 23.54 22.86 -11.03
N VAL A 8 22.59 23.09 -11.93
CA VAL A 8 21.89 24.37 -12.04
C VAL A 8 20.60 24.29 -11.25
N ALA A 9 20.58 25.09 -10.20
CA ALA A 9 19.43 25.35 -9.37
C ALA A 9 18.68 26.57 -9.91
N LEU A 10 17.43 26.40 -10.32
CA LEU A 10 16.52 27.51 -10.56
C LEU A 10 15.83 27.84 -9.23
N ALA A 11 15.91 29.09 -8.79
CA ALA A 11 15.29 29.54 -7.55
C ALA A 11 14.55 30.87 -7.76
N ARG A 12 13.49 31.11 -6.96
CA ARG A 12 12.82 32.42 -6.86
C ARG A 12 12.96 32.92 -5.43
N GLY A 13 13.83 33.90 -5.22
CA GLY A 13 14.25 34.33 -3.86
C GLY A 13 15.02 33.21 -3.16
N ASN A 14 14.65 32.88 -1.92
CA ASN A 14 15.24 31.76 -1.16
C ASN A 14 14.63 30.39 -1.50
N ARG A 15 13.68 30.32 -2.44
CA ARG A 15 12.97 29.09 -2.77
C ARG A 15 13.62 28.41 -3.97
N LEU A 16 14.19 27.23 -3.76
CA LEU A 16 14.58 26.34 -4.85
C LEU A 16 13.33 25.86 -5.59
N LEU A 17 13.26 26.14 -6.89
CA LEU A 17 12.20 25.68 -7.78
C LEU A 17 12.54 24.31 -8.36
N THR A 18 13.78 24.12 -8.81
CA THR A 18 14.31 22.85 -9.32
C THR A 18 15.84 22.88 -9.33
N ALA A 19 16.50 21.73 -9.32
CA ALA A 19 17.95 21.60 -9.41
C ALA A 19 18.32 20.43 -10.31
N GLU A 20 18.99 20.71 -11.43
CA GLU A 20 19.31 19.72 -12.46
C GLU A 20 20.78 19.70 -12.82
N ASN A 21 21.30 18.53 -13.16
CA ASN A 21 22.69 18.37 -13.60
C ASN A 21 22.84 18.71 -15.09
N LEU A 22 23.60 19.77 -15.42
CA LEU A 22 23.77 20.26 -16.80
C LEU A 22 25.03 19.74 -17.49
N ALA A 23 25.30 18.45 -17.39
CA ALA A 23 26.28 17.80 -18.27
C ALA A 23 25.80 17.83 -19.74
N GLY A 24 26.49 18.58 -20.62
CA GLY A 24 26.24 18.58 -22.08
C GLY A 24 25.89 19.92 -22.73
N ILE A 25 25.94 21.05 -22.02
CA ILE A 25 25.77 22.38 -22.62
C ILE A 25 27.03 22.75 -23.41
N THR A 26 26.85 23.07 -24.71
CA THR A 26 27.95 23.54 -25.58
C THR A 26 28.15 25.05 -25.48
N HIS A 27 29.32 25.55 -25.88
CA HIS A 27 29.69 26.96 -25.77
C HIS A 27 28.76 27.93 -26.52
N ASP A 28 27.98 27.45 -27.49
CA ASP A 28 27.08 28.27 -28.31
C ASP A 28 25.67 28.41 -27.68
N GLY A 29 25.49 27.97 -26.42
CA GLY A 29 24.21 28.05 -25.73
C GLY A 29 23.18 27.00 -26.19
N HIS A 30 23.57 26.10 -27.10
CA HIS A 30 22.75 24.97 -27.52
C HIS A 30 23.02 23.75 -26.64
N LEU A 31 21.95 23.14 -26.12
CA LEU A 31 22.01 21.81 -25.55
C LEU A 31 21.94 20.78 -26.68
N VAL A 32 23.08 20.16 -27.00
CA VAL A 32 23.16 19.08 -28.00
C VAL A 32 23.42 17.78 -27.24
N LEU A 33 22.40 16.93 -27.22
CA LEU A 33 22.45 15.66 -26.50
C LEU A 33 22.55 14.50 -27.50
N PRO A 34 23.69 13.79 -27.57
CA PRO A 34 23.82 12.63 -28.45
C PRO A 34 22.97 11.47 -27.92
N VAL A 35 21.91 11.11 -28.65
CA VAL A 35 20.90 10.08 -28.27
C VAL A 35 21.32 8.65 -28.69
N ARG A 36 22.50 8.48 -29.30
CA ARG A 36 22.80 7.26 -30.08
C ARG A 36 22.80 5.95 -29.28
N ASP A 37 23.39 5.91 -28.08
CA ASP A 37 23.57 4.68 -27.30
C ASP A 37 23.17 4.80 -25.81
N ASP A 38 22.71 5.99 -25.40
CA ASP A 38 22.34 6.30 -24.01
C ASP A 38 20.95 6.96 -24.00
N PRO A 39 19.96 6.42 -23.26
CA PRO A 39 18.64 7.04 -23.06
C PRO A 39 18.63 8.17 -22.01
N ALA A 40 19.64 8.27 -21.13
CA ALA A 40 19.75 9.33 -20.12
C ALA A 40 19.70 10.78 -20.66
N PRO A 41 20.12 11.08 -21.91
CA PRO A 41 19.92 12.38 -22.53
C PRO A 41 18.43 12.68 -22.81
N ILE A 42 17.57 11.71 -23.09
CA ILE A 42 16.12 11.96 -23.30
C ILE A 42 15.47 12.44 -22.00
N SER A 43 15.73 11.74 -20.89
CA SER A 43 15.24 12.10 -19.56
C SER A 43 15.76 13.49 -19.13
N ARG A 44 17.03 13.80 -19.40
CA ARG A 44 17.62 15.14 -19.19
C ARG A 44 17.00 16.22 -20.07
N ALA A 45 16.73 15.93 -21.35
CA ALA A 45 16.11 16.87 -22.27
C ALA A 45 14.70 17.26 -21.81
N GLN A 46 13.94 16.31 -21.26
CA GLN A 46 12.60 16.57 -20.73
C GLN A 46 12.61 17.43 -19.47
N ALA A 47 13.56 17.22 -18.56
CA ALA A 47 13.75 18.06 -17.39
C ALA A 47 14.17 19.49 -17.80
N LEU A 48 15.07 19.62 -18.79
CA LEU A 48 15.47 20.92 -19.29
C LEU A 48 14.34 21.63 -20.08
N ALA A 49 13.55 20.90 -20.85
CA ALA A 49 12.39 21.46 -21.56
C ALA A 49 11.34 22.02 -20.59
N GLU A 50 11.11 21.37 -19.46
CA GLU A 50 10.30 21.93 -18.37
C GLU A 50 10.89 23.25 -17.87
N LEU A 51 12.20 23.27 -17.60
CA LEU A 51 12.90 24.45 -17.11
C LEU A 51 12.81 25.63 -18.10
N LEU A 52 12.96 25.34 -19.40
CA LEU A 52 12.97 26.32 -20.49
C LEU A 52 11.57 26.73 -20.99
N SER A 53 10.54 25.92 -20.75
CA SER A 53 9.15 26.26 -21.08
C SER A 53 8.55 27.30 -20.12
N THR A 54 9.24 27.59 -19.00
CA THR A 54 8.90 28.73 -18.14
C THR A 54 9.18 30.05 -18.88
N ARG A 55 8.15 30.88 -19.05
CA ARG A 55 8.23 32.10 -19.89
C ARG A 55 9.35 33.03 -19.45
N HIS A 56 10.36 33.15 -20.30
CA HIS A 56 11.44 34.14 -20.30
C HIS A 56 12.16 34.24 -18.95
N LEU A 57 13.08 33.30 -18.72
CA LEU A 57 14.12 33.53 -17.73
C LEU A 57 14.96 34.75 -18.21
N PRO A 58 15.08 35.81 -17.41
CA PRO A 58 15.98 36.91 -17.74
C PRO A 58 17.41 36.37 -17.90
N PRO A 59 18.30 37.06 -18.63
CA PRO A 59 19.67 36.62 -18.82
C PRO A 59 20.31 36.26 -17.47
N LEU A 60 20.56 34.96 -17.29
CA LEU A 60 21.11 34.40 -16.06
C LEU A 60 22.60 34.75 -16.04
N SER A 61 23.02 35.53 -15.05
CA SER A 61 24.44 35.73 -14.76
C SER A 61 24.83 34.85 -13.58
N LEU A 62 25.96 34.14 -13.69
CA LEU A 62 26.50 33.35 -12.60
C LEU A 62 26.94 34.30 -11.47
N HIS A 63 26.09 34.49 -10.47
CA HIS A 63 26.37 35.39 -9.34
C HIS A 63 27.29 34.78 -8.28
N GLY A 64 27.60 33.48 -8.41
CA GLY A 64 28.54 32.74 -7.57
C GLY A 64 28.13 31.29 -7.35
N GLN A 65 29.10 30.40 -7.11
CA GLN A 65 28.84 29.04 -6.65
C GLN A 65 28.77 29.04 -5.12
N ARG A 66 27.59 28.82 -4.56
CA ARG A 66 27.42 28.56 -3.12
C ARG A 66 26.88 27.16 -2.93
N ARG A 67 27.40 26.45 -1.94
CA ARG A 67 26.81 25.18 -1.51
C ARG A 67 25.41 25.48 -0.97
N ALA A 68 24.39 24.81 -1.49
CA ALA A 68 23.04 24.94 -0.96
C ALA A 68 23.05 24.50 0.52
N GLU A 69 22.56 25.37 1.41
CA GLU A 69 22.49 25.03 2.83
C GLU A 69 21.46 23.90 3.05
N PRO A 70 21.73 22.95 3.97
CA PRO A 70 20.78 21.90 4.27
C PRO A 70 19.47 22.48 4.82
N HIS A 71 18.34 22.13 4.20
CA HIS A 71 17.03 22.50 4.74
C HIS A 71 16.59 21.47 5.79
N TYR A 72 17.17 21.55 6.99
CA TYR A 72 16.98 20.56 8.07
C TYR A 72 15.51 20.16 8.34
N PRO A 73 14.53 21.08 8.35
CA PRO A 73 13.13 20.69 8.55
C PRO A 73 12.59 19.74 7.47
N VAL A 74 12.99 19.93 6.21
CA VAL A 74 12.57 19.05 5.11
C VAL A 74 13.29 17.72 5.20
N ALA A 75 14.58 17.71 5.55
CA ALA A 75 15.32 16.47 5.77
C ALA A 75 14.71 15.64 6.92
N VAL A 76 14.36 16.28 8.04
CA VAL A 76 13.68 15.63 9.17
C VAL A 76 12.32 15.08 8.73
N LEU A 77 11.54 15.85 7.96
CA LEU A 77 10.25 15.41 7.42
C LEU A 77 10.40 14.19 6.48
N SER A 78 11.39 14.20 5.58
CA SER A 78 11.68 13.10 4.65
C SER A 78 12.00 11.79 5.36
N VAL A 79 12.59 11.85 6.55
CA VAL A 79 12.90 10.68 7.37
C VAL A 79 11.70 10.29 8.23
N LEU A 80 11.18 11.21 9.04
CA LEU A 80 10.21 10.84 10.07
C LEU A 80 8.83 10.51 9.51
N LEU A 81 8.39 11.16 8.42
CA LEU A 81 7.02 10.98 7.94
C LEU A 81 6.74 9.57 7.40
N PRO A 82 7.60 8.95 6.55
CA PRO A 82 7.43 7.55 6.17
C PRO A 82 7.30 6.61 7.36
N TRP A 83 8.14 6.79 8.40
CA TRP A 83 8.06 5.98 9.63
C TRP A 83 6.71 6.13 10.32
N LEU A 84 6.25 7.36 10.54
CA LEU A 84 4.99 7.64 11.22
C LEU A 84 3.80 7.04 10.46
N VAL A 85 3.75 7.24 9.14
CA VAL A 85 2.67 6.72 8.29
C VAL A 85 2.68 5.20 8.26
N SER A 86 3.85 4.57 8.08
CA SER A 86 3.99 3.12 8.06
C SER A 86 3.60 2.47 9.39
N LEU A 87 4.01 3.05 10.52
CA LEU A 87 3.63 2.54 11.84
C LEU A 87 2.13 2.74 12.12
N ALA A 88 1.54 3.84 11.66
CA ALA A 88 0.10 4.06 11.73
C ALA A 88 -0.66 2.96 10.95
N TRP A 89 -0.25 2.66 9.71
CA TRP A 89 -0.86 1.57 8.93
C TRP A 89 -0.60 0.18 9.54
N LEU A 90 0.55 -0.04 10.16
CA LEU A 90 0.86 -1.29 10.86
C LEU A 90 -0.05 -1.50 12.08
N SER A 91 -0.33 -0.43 12.84
CA SER A 91 -1.30 -0.47 13.93
C SER A 91 -2.73 -0.66 13.42
N PHE A 92 -3.07 -0.09 12.26
CA PHE A 92 -4.37 -0.28 11.61
C PHE A 92 -4.62 -1.74 11.22
N ILE A 93 -3.67 -2.41 10.55
CA ILE A 93 -3.89 -3.79 10.08
C ILE A 93 -4.11 -4.77 11.25
N ARG A 94 -3.40 -4.55 12.37
CA ARG A 94 -3.55 -5.37 13.59
C ARG A 94 -4.96 -5.30 14.20
N ARG A 95 -5.79 -4.32 13.84
CA ARG A 95 -7.17 -4.20 14.36
C ARG A 95 -8.16 -5.14 13.69
N PHE A 96 -7.77 -5.80 12.60
CA PHE A 96 -8.59 -6.81 11.94
C PHE A 96 -8.41 -8.20 12.53
N ASP A 97 -7.22 -8.48 13.06
CA ASP A 97 -6.87 -9.73 13.73
C ASP A 97 -7.16 -9.60 15.23
N ARG A 98 -8.44 -9.82 15.60
CA ARG A 98 -8.92 -9.63 16.99
C ARG A 98 -8.98 -10.92 17.79
N ALA A 99 -9.22 -12.05 17.11
CA ALA A 99 -9.44 -13.33 17.75
C ALA A 99 -8.13 -13.91 18.32
N HIS A 100 -7.10 -13.97 17.47
CA HIS A 100 -5.80 -14.52 17.82
C HIS A 100 -4.67 -13.57 17.38
N PRO A 101 -4.55 -12.39 18.00
CA PRO A 101 -3.65 -11.35 17.54
C PRO A 101 -2.19 -11.80 17.48
N GLU A 102 -1.58 -11.63 16.32
CA GLU A 102 -0.19 -12.00 16.08
C GLU A 102 0.80 -11.36 17.07
N PRO A 103 1.83 -12.07 17.56
CA PRO A 103 2.79 -11.50 18.50
C PRO A 103 3.47 -10.25 17.91
N LEU A 104 3.40 -9.13 18.65
CA LEU A 104 3.94 -7.85 18.19
C LEU A 104 5.41 -7.95 17.77
N ARG A 105 6.19 -8.80 18.46
CA ARG A 105 7.59 -9.04 18.12
C ARG A 105 7.77 -9.61 16.72
N LEU A 106 6.93 -10.54 16.30
CA LEU A 106 7.02 -11.19 14.98
C LEU A 106 6.56 -10.25 13.86
N VAL A 107 5.52 -9.47 14.12
CA VAL A 107 5.06 -8.39 13.21
C VAL A 107 6.14 -7.33 13.03
N LEU A 108 6.75 -6.84 14.11
CA LEU A 108 7.83 -5.85 14.05
C LEU A 108 9.10 -6.42 13.41
N LEU A 109 9.44 -7.69 13.67
CA LEU A 109 10.55 -8.35 13.00
C LEU A 109 10.32 -8.43 11.48
N THR A 110 9.11 -8.81 11.06
CA THR A 110 8.73 -8.86 9.64
C THR A 110 8.78 -7.48 8.99
N PHE A 111 8.36 -6.43 9.71
CA PHE A 111 8.53 -5.04 9.28
C PHE A 111 10.01 -4.69 9.07
N VAL A 112 10.88 -4.98 10.05
CA VAL A 112 12.32 -4.69 9.93
C VAL A 112 12.96 -5.48 8.79
N LEU A 113 12.62 -6.76 8.62
CA LEU A 113 13.12 -7.56 7.49
C LEU A 113 12.60 -7.03 6.15
N GLY A 114 11.36 -6.53 6.09
CA GLY A 114 10.83 -5.83 4.93
C GLY A 114 11.60 -4.54 4.59
N ALA A 115 12.01 -3.77 5.61
CA ALA A 115 12.89 -2.61 5.42
C ALA A 115 14.25 -3.02 4.85
N VAL A 116 14.82 -4.14 5.30
CA VAL A 116 16.06 -4.71 4.76
C VAL A 116 15.87 -5.22 3.33
N ALA A 117 14.67 -5.65 2.94
CA ALA A 117 14.38 -6.16 1.59
C ALA A 117 14.52 -5.10 0.48
N VAL A 118 14.68 -3.82 0.81
CA VAL A 118 15.10 -2.78 -0.15
C VAL A 118 16.48 -3.08 -0.74
N VAL A 119 17.38 -3.73 0.01
CA VAL A 119 18.72 -4.07 -0.46
C VAL A 119 18.70 -5.08 -1.62
N PRO A 120 18.10 -6.29 -1.50
CA PRO A 120 18.00 -7.22 -2.62
C PRO A 120 17.16 -6.67 -3.78
N ALA A 121 16.11 -5.88 -3.52
CA ALA A 121 15.35 -5.24 -4.59
C ALA A 121 16.20 -4.25 -5.40
N GLY A 122 16.90 -3.34 -4.73
CA GLY A 122 17.79 -2.39 -5.38
C GLY A 122 18.99 -3.06 -6.08
N ALA A 123 19.49 -4.19 -5.56
CA ALA A 123 20.51 -4.98 -6.23
C ALA A 123 19.99 -5.60 -7.54
N ALA A 124 18.74 -6.08 -7.55
CA ALA A 124 18.09 -6.60 -8.75
C ALA A 124 17.84 -5.50 -9.79
N GLU A 125 17.31 -4.34 -9.38
CA GLU A 125 17.15 -3.16 -10.24
C GLU A 125 18.48 -2.73 -10.87
N TRP A 126 19.53 -2.61 -10.05
CA TRP A 126 20.87 -2.25 -10.51
C TRP A 126 21.44 -3.28 -11.50
N ALA A 127 21.24 -4.58 -11.26
CA ALA A 127 21.68 -5.62 -12.16
C ALA A 127 20.95 -5.55 -13.52
N LEU A 128 19.65 -5.27 -13.52
CA LEU A 128 18.87 -5.09 -14.75
C LEU A 128 19.33 -3.87 -15.54
N GLU A 129 19.57 -2.75 -14.87
CA GLU A 129 20.12 -1.54 -15.50
C GLU A 129 21.47 -1.81 -16.18
N ARG A 130 22.33 -2.66 -15.58
CA ARG A 130 23.60 -3.07 -16.20
C ARG A 130 23.46 -3.93 -17.44
N LEU A 131 22.35 -4.65 -17.59
CA LEU A 131 22.08 -5.41 -18.82
C LEU A 131 21.68 -4.48 -19.96
N SER A 132 20.95 -3.40 -19.66
CA SER A 132 20.54 -2.40 -20.63
C SER A 132 20.11 -1.11 -19.94
N PRO A 133 20.56 0.06 -20.39
CA PRO A 133 20.14 1.35 -19.81
C PRO A 133 18.65 1.62 -20.00
N TYR A 134 17.98 0.92 -20.92
CA TYR A 134 16.52 0.99 -21.10
C TYR A 134 15.74 0.35 -19.95
N PHE A 135 16.37 -0.46 -19.11
CA PHE A 135 15.76 -1.00 -17.89
C PHE A 135 15.84 -0.06 -16.69
N ALA A 136 16.55 1.07 -16.81
CA ALA A 136 16.56 2.07 -15.76
C ALA A 136 15.15 2.67 -15.60
N PRO A 137 14.57 2.70 -14.38
CA PRO A 137 13.21 3.20 -14.15
C PRO A 137 12.98 4.64 -14.66
N GLU A 138 14.00 5.49 -14.54
CA GLU A 138 13.99 6.88 -15.03
C GLU A 138 13.81 7.00 -16.54
N ASN A 139 14.30 6.02 -17.31
CA ASN A 139 14.16 5.99 -18.76
C ASN A 139 12.82 5.36 -19.17
N ALA A 140 12.26 4.47 -18.35
CA ALA A 140 10.96 3.85 -18.61
C ALA A 140 9.81 4.88 -18.63
N THR A 141 9.95 5.97 -17.88
CA THR A 141 8.94 7.05 -17.81
C THR A 141 9.32 8.28 -18.64
N ALA A 142 10.39 8.21 -19.42
CA ALA A 142 10.87 9.31 -20.25
C ALA A 142 9.95 9.49 -21.48
N GLY A 143 8.84 10.22 -21.31
CA GLY A 143 7.89 10.44 -22.39
C GLY A 143 6.62 11.19 -21.98
N GLU A 144 5.84 11.57 -22.99
CA GLU A 144 4.50 12.14 -22.80
C GLU A 144 3.48 11.34 -23.62
N GLY A 145 2.24 11.29 -23.13
CA GLY A 145 1.13 10.66 -23.83
C GLY A 145 1.04 9.14 -23.67
N ALA A 146 0.01 8.57 -24.29
CA ALA A 146 -0.39 7.17 -24.08
C ALA A 146 0.67 6.15 -24.51
N GLY A 147 1.44 6.44 -25.56
CA GLY A 147 2.51 5.56 -26.03
C GLY A 147 3.59 5.36 -24.97
N ALA A 148 4.07 6.45 -24.34
CA ALA A 148 5.05 6.39 -23.27
C ALA A 148 4.53 5.60 -22.07
N PHE A 149 3.29 5.87 -21.65
CA PHE A 149 2.65 5.15 -20.55
C PHE A 149 2.54 3.64 -20.83
N LEU A 150 2.08 3.24 -22.02
CA LEU A 150 1.91 1.83 -22.39
C LEU A 150 3.24 1.06 -22.43
N LEU A 151 4.35 1.74 -22.74
CA LEU A 151 5.69 1.15 -22.67
C LEU A 151 6.24 1.11 -21.23
N ALA A 152 5.95 2.13 -20.43
CA ALA A 152 6.38 2.21 -19.03
C ALA A 152 5.81 1.07 -18.17
N VAL A 153 4.54 0.71 -18.37
CA VAL A 153 3.86 -0.32 -17.56
C VAL A 153 4.59 -1.66 -17.53
N PRO A 154 4.87 -2.36 -18.66
CA PRO A 154 5.56 -3.64 -18.64
C PRO A 154 7.01 -3.53 -18.17
N LEU A 155 7.70 -2.42 -18.49
CA LEU A 155 9.06 -2.18 -18.03
C LEU A 155 9.11 -2.08 -16.51
N LEU A 156 8.33 -1.16 -15.92
CA LEU A 156 8.29 -0.96 -14.47
C LEU A 156 7.70 -2.16 -13.72
N THR A 157 6.77 -2.90 -14.33
CA THR A 157 6.27 -4.17 -13.77
C THR A 157 7.41 -5.16 -13.59
N PHE A 158 8.32 -5.27 -14.54
CA PHE A 158 9.41 -6.24 -14.49
C PHE A 158 10.61 -5.74 -13.67
N THR A 159 11.02 -4.49 -13.87
CA THR A 159 12.25 -3.94 -13.28
C THR A 159 12.07 -3.52 -11.83
N VAL A 160 10.93 -2.92 -11.49
CA VAL A 160 10.64 -2.42 -10.14
C VAL A 160 9.61 -3.32 -9.46
N GLY A 161 8.41 -3.42 -10.02
CA GLY A 161 7.27 -4.12 -9.42
C GLY A 161 7.57 -5.58 -9.07
N PHE A 162 8.23 -6.33 -9.94
CA PHE A 162 8.61 -7.71 -9.65
C PHE A 162 9.77 -7.81 -8.67
N ALA A 163 10.84 -7.01 -8.88
CA ALA A 163 12.01 -7.01 -8.01
C ALA A 163 11.64 -6.68 -6.55
N GLU A 164 10.84 -5.64 -6.34
CA GLU A 164 10.41 -5.23 -5.01
C GLU A 164 9.43 -6.20 -4.37
N GLU A 165 8.36 -6.58 -5.08
CA GLU A 165 7.33 -7.45 -4.51
C GLU A 165 7.86 -8.85 -4.25
N ALA A 166 8.74 -9.39 -5.11
CA ALA A 166 9.40 -10.67 -4.86
C ALA A 166 10.30 -10.58 -3.63
N SER A 167 11.04 -9.49 -3.43
CA SER A 167 11.90 -9.29 -2.26
C SER A 167 11.08 -9.24 -0.95
N LYS A 168 9.97 -8.49 -0.93
CA LYS A 168 9.03 -8.44 0.22
C LYS A 168 8.39 -9.80 0.48
N PHE A 169 7.94 -10.47 -0.58
CA PHE A 169 7.35 -11.80 -0.51
C PHE A 169 8.33 -12.82 0.08
N LEU A 170 9.60 -12.80 -0.34
CA LEU A 170 10.62 -13.72 0.17
C LEU A 170 10.86 -13.56 1.67
N VAL A 171 10.77 -12.35 2.23
CA VAL A 171 10.82 -12.14 3.68
C VAL A 171 9.71 -12.93 4.37
N VAL A 172 8.47 -12.76 3.93
CA VAL A 172 7.33 -13.44 4.58
C VAL A 172 7.40 -14.94 4.36
N TRP A 173 7.71 -15.39 3.15
CA TRP A 173 7.77 -16.80 2.81
C TRP A 173 8.91 -17.57 3.51
N LEU A 174 10.07 -16.91 3.71
CA LEU A 174 11.22 -17.55 4.35
C LEU A 174 11.17 -17.48 5.89
N PHE A 175 10.50 -16.46 6.46
CA PHE A 175 10.50 -16.22 7.91
C PHE A 175 9.12 -16.41 8.52
N ALA A 176 8.19 -15.49 8.26
CA ALA A 176 6.88 -15.48 8.93
C ALA A 176 6.05 -16.74 8.65
N SER A 177 5.99 -17.23 7.39
CA SER A 177 5.19 -18.41 7.06
C SER A 177 5.77 -19.74 7.57
N ARG A 178 6.90 -19.71 8.28
CA ARG A 178 7.54 -20.88 8.91
C ARG A 178 7.37 -20.90 10.42
N THR A 179 6.78 -19.86 11.00
CA THR A 179 6.50 -19.82 12.42
C THR A 179 5.23 -20.61 12.72
N LYS A 180 5.03 -21.00 13.99
CA LYS A 180 3.83 -21.72 14.41
C LYS A 180 2.61 -20.81 14.48
N GLU A 181 2.86 -19.51 14.59
CA GLU A 181 1.87 -18.45 14.63
C GLU A 181 1.22 -18.19 13.28
N PHE A 182 1.83 -18.62 12.17
CA PHE A 182 1.22 -18.55 10.85
C PHE A 182 0.21 -19.70 10.66
N ASP A 183 -0.97 -19.56 11.23
CA ASP A 183 -2.00 -20.62 11.27
C ASP A 183 -3.39 -20.18 10.79
N GLU A 184 -3.60 -18.89 10.52
CA GLU A 184 -4.81 -18.33 9.94
C GLU A 184 -4.60 -17.72 8.53
N PRO A 185 -5.61 -17.71 7.66
CA PRO A 185 -5.49 -17.04 6.37
C PRO A 185 -5.29 -15.52 6.44
N VAL A 186 -5.69 -14.87 7.55
CA VAL A 186 -5.52 -13.42 7.75
C VAL A 186 -4.06 -13.05 8.03
N ASP A 187 -3.28 -13.94 8.65
CA ASP A 187 -1.87 -13.77 8.99
C ASP A 187 -1.02 -13.49 7.76
N GLY A 188 -1.35 -14.17 6.64
CA GLY A 188 -0.78 -13.89 5.33
C GLY A 188 -0.87 -12.42 4.94
N ILE A 189 -2.02 -11.79 5.19
CA ILE A 189 -2.21 -10.35 4.95
C ILE A 189 -1.43 -9.55 6.00
N VAL A 190 -1.52 -9.88 7.29
CA VAL A 190 -0.84 -9.13 8.36
C VAL A 190 0.67 -9.06 8.12
N TYR A 191 1.31 -10.20 7.85
CA TYR A 191 2.74 -10.25 7.56
C TYR A 191 3.11 -9.66 6.21
N GLY A 192 2.26 -9.83 5.19
CA GLY A 192 2.45 -9.21 3.89
C GLY A 192 2.47 -7.68 3.98
N VAL A 193 1.49 -7.13 4.69
CA VAL A 193 1.42 -5.70 5.02
C VAL A 193 2.62 -5.25 5.84
N ALA A 194 3.02 -6.01 6.87
CA ALA A 194 4.16 -5.64 7.71
C ALA A 194 5.46 -5.53 6.89
N ALA A 195 5.77 -6.52 6.06
CA ALA A 195 6.94 -6.50 5.19
C ALA A 195 6.89 -5.31 4.20
N SER A 196 5.74 -5.09 3.56
CA SER A 196 5.57 -4.00 2.61
C SER A 196 5.67 -2.60 3.24
N LEU A 197 5.15 -2.40 4.45
CA LEU A 197 5.27 -1.12 5.17
C LEU A 197 6.71 -0.85 5.63
N GLY A 198 7.42 -1.90 6.05
CA GLY A 198 8.85 -1.81 6.35
C GLY A 198 9.65 -1.36 5.13
N PHE A 199 9.41 -2.01 3.99
CA PHE A 199 10.03 -1.64 2.72
C PHE A 199 9.70 -0.21 2.31
N ALA A 200 8.41 0.15 2.31
CA ALA A 200 7.92 1.48 1.93
C ALA A 200 8.56 2.59 2.77
N THR A 201 8.87 2.32 4.04
CA THR A 201 9.53 3.29 4.94
C THR A 201 10.91 3.68 4.42
N ILE A 202 11.73 2.70 4.06
CA ILE A 202 13.09 2.94 3.56
C ILE A 202 13.07 3.45 2.12
N GLU A 203 12.20 2.91 1.28
CA GLU A 203 12.07 3.31 -0.13
C GLU A 203 11.60 4.77 -0.27
N ASN A 204 10.60 5.20 0.50
CA ASN A 204 10.16 6.60 0.49
C ASN A 204 11.21 7.54 1.11
N MET A 205 11.91 7.12 2.18
CA MET A 205 13.00 7.90 2.74
C MET A 205 14.13 8.10 1.72
N LYS A 206 14.54 7.03 1.02
CA LYS A 206 15.52 7.07 -0.07
C LYS A 206 15.06 8.04 -1.16
N PHE A 207 13.82 7.88 -1.64
CA PHE A 207 13.26 8.70 -2.71
C PHE A 207 13.22 10.19 -2.33
N PHE A 208 12.72 10.53 -1.14
CA PHE A 208 12.61 11.93 -0.69
C PHE A 208 13.96 12.58 -0.45
N ALA A 209 14.93 11.83 0.08
CA ALA A 209 16.28 12.33 0.29
C ALA A 209 17.01 12.63 -1.04
N LEU A 210 16.82 11.77 -2.05
CA LEU A 210 17.46 11.93 -3.36
C LEU A 210 16.78 12.99 -4.23
N ALA A 211 15.45 13.02 -4.25
CA ALA A 211 14.67 13.89 -5.14
C ALA A 211 14.51 15.34 -4.62
N ARG A 212 14.95 15.65 -3.39
CA ARG A 212 14.89 17.00 -2.78
C ARG A 212 13.51 17.67 -2.89
N LEU A 213 12.46 16.89 -2.65
CA LEU A 213 11.08 17.32 -2.84
C LEU A 213 10.66 18.40 -1.83
N ALA A 214 9.69 19.23 -2.24
CA ALA A 214 9.03 20.16 -1.34
C ALA A 214 8.15 19.41 -0.31
N ALA A 215 8.01 19.99 0.89
CA ALA A 215 7.29 19.37 2.01
C ALA A 215 5.86 18.88 1.66
N PRO A 216 5.01 19.60 0.91
CA PRO A 216 3.68 19.10 0.56
C PRO A 216 3.70 17.86 -0.33
N VAL A 217 4.70 17.76 -1.21
CA VAL A 217 4.89 16.60 -2.08
C VAL A 217 5.28 15.39 -1.25
N ILE A 218 6.18 15.57 -0.29
CA ILE A 218 6.57 14.53 0.66
C ILE A 218 5.32 14.01 1.39
N VAL A 219 4.48 14.91 1.93
CA VAL A 219 3.25 14.53 2.65
C VAL A 219 2.30 13.75 1.75
N ALA A 220 2.00 14.27 0.57
CA ALA A 220 1.07 13.64 -0.35
C ALA A 220 1.56 12.28 -0.85
N ARG A 221 2.85 12.19 -1.18
CA ARG A 221 3.47 10.93 -1.59
C ARG A 221 3.42 9.93 -0.44
N SER A 222 3.82 10.29 0.78
CA SER A 222 3.73 9.40 1.93
C SER A 222 2.32 8.84 2.14
N LEU A 223 1.28 9.64 1.92
CA LEU A 223 -0.11 9.21 2.09
C LEU A 223 -0.68 8.45 0.89
N LEU A 224 0.06 8.37 -0.23
CA LEU A 224 -0.33 7.63 -1.42
C LEU A 224 0.50 6.35 -1.62
N THR A 225 1.83 6.46 -1.59
CA THR A 225 2.77 5.37 -1.90
C THR A 225 2.86 4.37 -0.76
N VAL A 226 2.84 4.81 0.51
CA VAL A 226 2.90 3.89 1.66
C VAL A 226 1.67 2.96 1.70
N PRO A 227 0.42 3.45 1.57
CA PRO A 227 -0.74 2.55 1.41
C PRO A 227 -0.68 1.68 0.16
N ALA A 228 -0.17 2.20 -0.96
CA ALA A 228 -0.04 1.40 -2.19
C ALA A 228 0.81 0.15 -1.95
N HIS A 229 1.99 0.28 -1.31
CA HIS A 229 2.81 -0.87 -0.93
C HIS A 229 2.10 -1.85 0.00
N MET A 230 1.37 -1.34 1.00
CA MET A 230 0.54 -2.18 1.86
C MET A 230 -0.47 -3.01 1.03
N PHE A 231 -1.11 -2.40 0.04
CA PHE A 231 -2.06 -3.10 -0.80
C PHE A 231 -1.41 -4.11 -1.76
N PHE A 232 -0.24 -3.82 -2.34
CA PHE A 232 0.52 -4.81 -3.11
C PHE A 232 0.88 -6.03 -2.25
N GLY A 233 1.36 -5.77 -1.02
CA GLY A 233 1.66 -6.79 -0.01
C GLY A 233 0.47 -7.67 0.33
N THR A 234 -0.72 -7.07 0.40
CA THR A 234 -1.98 -7.77 0.69
C THR A 234 -2.32 -8.81 -0.38
N LEU A 235 -2.03 -8.56 -1.66
CA LEU A 235 -2.42 -9.45 -2.76
C LEU A 235 -1.74 -10.81 -2.64
N TRP A 236 -0.40 -10.83 -2.60
CA TRP A 236 0.35 -12.08 -2.42
C TRP A 236 0.26 -12.60 -0.99
N GLY A 237 0.12 -11.73 0.01
CA GLY A 237 -0.08 -12.10 1.42
C GLY A 237 -1.35 -12.91 1.63
N TYR A 238 -2.49 -12.43 1.08
CA TYR A 238 -3.74 -13.18 1.07
C TYR A 238 -3.59 -14.56 0.42
N ALA A 239 -2.88 -14.65 -0.71
CA ALA A 239 -2.68 -15.92 -1.40
C ALA A 239 -1.84 -16.90 -0.57
N LEU A 240 -0.83 -16.38 0.14
CA LEU A 240 0.02 -17.17 1.03
C LEU A 240 -0.78 -17.70 2.23
N GLY A 241 -1.55 -16.86 2.91
CA GLY A 241 -2.43 -17.27 4.01
C GLY A 241 -3.52 -18.24 3.54
N ARG A 242 -4.15 -17.98 2.40
CA ARG A 242 -5.17 -18.87 1.81
C ARG A 242 -4.63 -20.26 1.49
N LYS A 243 -3.32 -20.43 1.28
CA LYS A 243 -2.70 -21.75 1.06
C LYS A 243 -2.84 -22.70 2.25
N LEU A 244 -3.07 -22.17 3.46
CA LEU A 244 -3.35 -22.96 4.66
C LEU A 244 -4.62 -23.79 4.51
N VAL A 245 -5.66 -23.19 3.91
CA VAL A 245 -6.93 -23.86 3.62
C VAL A 245 -6.89 -24.50 2.24
N ALA A 246 -6.61 -23.75 1.18
CA ALA A 246 -6.66 -24.22 -0.20
C ALA A 246 -5.25 -24.37 -0.79
N LYS A 247 -4.66 -25.58 -0.71
CA LYS A 247 -3.27 -25.86 -1.13
C LYS A 247 -2.93 -25.49 -2.57
N LYS A 248 -3.91 -25.52 -3.48
CA LYS A 248 -3.76 -25.19 -4.91
C LYS A 248 -3.83 -23.68 -5.20
N THR A 249 -3.87 -22.81 -4.18
CA THR A 249 -3.89 -21.35 -4.38
C THR A 249 -2.65 -20.89 -5.15
N PRO A 250 -2.81 -20.18 -6.27
CA PRO A 250 -1.69 -19.81 -7.15
C PRO A 250 -0.92 -18.59 -6.61
N VAL A 251 -0.11 -18.77 -5.56
CA VAL A 251 0.64 -17.69 -4.89
C VAL A 251 1.45 -16.85 -5.88
N LEU A 252 2.17 -17.49 -6.82
CA LEU A 252 2.96 -16.79 -7.83
C LEU A 252 2.09 -15.95 -8.79
N GLY A 253 0.86 -16.38 -9.06
CA GLY A 253 -0.10 -15.59 -9.84
C GLY A 253 -0.51 -14.30 -9.12
N TYR A 254 -0.71 -14.36 -7.80
CA TYR A 254 -1.00 -13.16 -7.01
C TYR A 254 0.22 -12.25 -6.86
N LEU A 255 1.42 -12.82 -6.77
CA LEU A 255 2.66 -12.04 -6.82
C LEU A 255 2.77 -11.29 -8.15
N LEU A 256 2.52 -11.94 -9.28
CA LEU A 256 2.52 -11.28 -10.58
C LEU A 256 1.46 -10.18 -10.69
N VAL A 257 0.24 -10.40 -10.16
CA VAL A 257 -0.80 -9.36 -10.11
C VAL A 257 -0.34 -8.17 -9.25
N ALA A 258 0.33 -8.42 -8.12
CA ALA A 258 0.91 -7.35 -7.31
C ALA A 258 1.98 -6.56 -8.07
N SER A 259 2.89 -7.25 -8.76
CA SER A 259 3.93 -6.62 -9.57
C SER A 259 3.36 -5.79 -10.73
N ILE A 260 2.30 -6.27 -11.39
CA ILE A 260 1.60 -5.52 -12.45
C ILE A 260 0.93 -4.28 -11.86
N ALA A 261 0.21 -4.42 -10.75
CA ALA A 261 -0.44 -3.29 -10.08
C ALA A 261 0.57 -2.24 -9.65
N HIS A 262 1.73 -2.67 -9.17
CA HIS A 262 2.87 -1.82 -8.81
C HIS A 262 3.42 -1.08 -10.04
N GLY A 263 3.74 -1.80 -11.13
CA GLY A 263 4.22 -1.18 -12.36
C GLY A 263 3.24 -0.19 -12.98
N ILE A 264 1.93 -0.46 -12.93
CA ILE A 264 0.90 0.49 -13.39
C ILE A 264 0.87 1.74 -12.50
N PHE A 265 0.99 1.56 -11.18
CA PHE A 265 1.01 2.66 -10.23
C PHE A 265 2.22 3.57 -10.46
N ASP A 266 3.41 3.01 -10.62
CA ASP A 266 4.64 3.76 -10.90
C ASP A 266 4.61 4.43 -12.27
N ALA A 267 4.14 3.72 -13.31
CA ALA A 267 3.96 4.30 -14.64
C ALA A 267 2.98 5.48 -14.61
N GLY A 268 1.91 5.37 -13.81
CA GLY A 268 0.94 6.45 -13.61
C GLY A 268 1.54 7.66 -12.91
N LEU A 269 2.37 7.45 -11.88
CA LEU A 269 3.03 8.56 -11.16
C LEU A 269 4.19 9.18 -11.94
N GLY A 270 4.91 8.39 -12.75
CA GLY A 270 6.10 8.82 -13.47
C GLY A 270 5.83 9.37 -14.87
N THR A 271 4.77 8.95 -15.55
CA THR A 271 4.44 9.45 -16.90
C THR A 271 3.58 10.72 -16.81
N ARG A 272 4.02 11.79 -17.48
CA ARG A 272 3.30 13.08 -17.48
C ARG A 272 1.84 12.93 -17.92
N GLY A 273 0.93 13.46 -17.12
CA GLY A 273 -0.52 13.44 -17.36
C GLY A 273 -1.25 12.16 -16.92
N PHE A 274 -0.54 11.11 -16.48
CA PHE A 274 -1.16 9.83 -16.08
C PHE A 274 -1.37 9.66 -14.58
N TRP A 275 -0.99 10.65 -13.76
CA TRP A 275 -1.17 10.59 -12.31
C TRP A 275 -2.60 10.25 -11.86
N PRO A 276 -3.71 10.65 -12.55
CA PRO A 276 -5.06 10.28 -12.10
C PRO A 276 -5.27 8.77 -12.08
N LEU A 277 -4.55 8.02 -12.92
CA LEU A 277 -4.62 6.56 -12.95
C LEU A 277 -4.04 5.95 -11.67
N ALA A 278 -2.98 6.52 -11.08
CA ALA A 278 -2.44 6.05 -9.81
C ALA A 278 -3.47 6.14 -8.68
N LEU A 279 -4.32 7.19 -8.68
CA LEU A 279 -5.44 7.33 -7.74
C LEU A 279 -6.52 6.26 -7.97
N VAL A 280 -6.86 5.99 -9.24
CA VAL A 280 -7.83 4.93 -9.60
C VAL A 280 -7.31 3.55 -9.18
N VAL A 281 -6.04 3.26 -9.44
CA VAL A 281 -5.38 2.01 -9.04
C VAL A 281 -5.40 1.87 -7.52
N ASN A 282 -5.04 2.92 -6.77
CA ASN A 282 -5.06 2.87 -5.31
C ASN A 282 -6.48 2.67 -4.76
N GLY A 283 -7.49 3.27 -5.39
CA GLY A 283 -8.91 3.05 -5.06
C GLY A 283 -9.37 1.60 -5.31
N ALA A 284 -8.98 1.03 -6.45
CA ALA A 284 -9.24 -0.36 -6.78
C ALA A 284 -8.56 -1.31 -5.78
N LEU A 285 -7.30 -1.02 -5.42
CA LEU A 285 -6.51 -1.77 -4.44
C LEU A 285 -7.08 -1.68 -3.02
N THR A 286 -7.61 -0.52 -2.62
CA THR A 286 -8.33 -0.36 -1.34
C THR A 286 -9.58 -1.24 -1.31
N THR A 287 -10.33 -1.29 -2.41
CA THR A 287 -11.50 -2.18 -2.53
C THR A 287 -11.07 -3.64 -2.46
N ALA A 288 -10.02 -4.01 -3.19
CA ALA A 288 -9.46 -5.36 -3.15
C ALA A 288 -9.01 -5.73 -1.74
N PHE A 289 -8.31 -4.85 -1.04
CA PHE A 289 -7.88 -5.03 0.36
C PHE A 289 -9.07 -5.38 1.27
N VAL A 290 -10.12 -4.57 1.27
CA VAL A 290 -11.34 -4.84 2.06
C VAL A 290 -11.91 -6.21 1.72
N VAL A 291 -12.05 -6.53 0.43
CA VAL A 291 -12.62 -7.82 -0.01
C VAL A 291 -11.75 -8.99 0.43
N LEU A 292 -10.43 -8.88 0.32
CA LEU A 292 -9.49 -9.94 0.68
C LEU A 292 -9.41 -10.16 2.19
N VAL A 293 -9.38 -9.08 2.99
CA VAL A 293 -9.44 -9.16 4.45
C VAL A 293 -10.75 -9.80 4.90
N ARG A 294 -11.90 -9.35 4.38
CA ARG A 294 -13.20 -9.98 4.68
C ARG A 294 -13.23 -11.46 4.32
N ARG A 295 -12.63 -11.85 3.20
CA ARG A 295 -12.54 -13.25 2.78
C ARG A 295 -11.61 -14.08 3.68
N ALA A 296 -10.49 -13.50 4.12
CA ALA A 296 -9.56 -14.15 5.03
C ALA A 296 -10.23 -14.40 6.39
N LEU A 297 -10.92 -13.39 6.94
CA LEU A 297 -11.64 -13.46 8.23
C LEU A 297 -12.83 -14.43 8.25
N ARG A 298 -13.22 -15.00 7.10
CA ARG A 298 -14.18 -16.10 7.05
C ARG A 298 -13.60 -17.41 7.59
N ARG A 299 -12.29 -17.47 7.81
CA ARG A 299 -11.54 -18.62 8.31
C ARG A 299 -10.77 -18.18 9.54
N GLY A 300 -10.60 -19.10 10.50
CA GLY A 300 -9.71 -18.93 11.64
C GLY A 300 -8.57 -19.91 11.61
N VAL A 301 -8.04 -20.22 12.80
CA VAL A 301 -6.95 -21.19 13.02
C VAL A 301 -7.17 -22.50 12.26
N VAL A 302 -6.18 -22.85 11.43
CA VAL A 302 -6.20 -24.04 10.58
C VAL A 302 -5.39 -25.17 11.21
N SER A 303 -6.08 -26.09 11.89
CA SER A 303 -5.47 -27.31 12.43
C SER A 303 -5.45 -28.47 11.41
N GLN A 304 -4.73 -29.57 11.71
CA GLN A 304 -4.80 -30.80 10.90
C GLN A 304 -6.22 -31.36 10.79
N ALA A 305 -7.05 -31.24 11.84
CA ALA A 305 -8.45 -31.69 11.82
C ALA A 305 -9.30 -30.84 10.86
N THR A 306 -9.06 -29.52 10.82
CA THR A 306 -9.77 -28.57 9.95
C THR A 306 -9.44 -28.76 8.46
N ARG A 307 -8.28 -29.32 8.12
CA ARG A 307 -7.84 -29.57 6.73
C ARG A 307 -8.55 -30.76 6.04
N ILE A 308 -9.15 -31.67 6.80
CA ILE A 308 -9.78 -32.88 6.26
C ILE A 308 -11.24 -32.61 5.81
N VAL A 309 -11.89 -31.60 6.40
CA VAL A 309 -13.31 -31.26 6.15
C VAL A 309 -13.45 -30.18 5.06
N GLU A 310 -12.64 -30.27 4.00
CA GLU A 310 -12.60 -29.26 2.92
C GLU A 310 -13.70 -29.44 1.85
N SER A 311 -14.75 -30.24 2.12
CA SER A 311 -15.77 -30.63 1.13
C SER A 311 -17.24 -30.31 1.50
N THR A 312 -17.53 -29.66 2.62
CA THR A 312 -18.91 -29.35 3.02
C THR A 312 -19.33 -27.93 2.61
N ARG A 313 -20.63 -27.75 2.33
CA ARG A 313 -21.21 -26.43 2.03
C ARG A 313 -21.09 -25.55 3.26
N ARG A 314 -20.45 -24.38 3.11
CA ARG A 314 -20.36 -23.35 4.16
C ARG A 314 -21.46 -22.32 3.96
N ALA A 315 -22.34 -22.16 4.94
CA ALA A 315 -23.33 -21.10 4.96
C ALA A 315 -22.69 -19.79 5.43
N LEU A 316 -23.02 -18.67 4.78
CA LEU A 316 -22.47 -17.35 5.09
C LEU A 316 -23.59 -16.38 5.45
N PHE A 317 -23.49 -15.76 6.62
CA PHE A 317 -24.42 -14.74 7.10
C PHE A 317 -23.66 -13.43 7.32
N SER A 318 -23.90 -12.43 6.47
CA SER A 318 -23.25 -11.12 6.62
C SER A 318 -23.94 -10.29 7.70
N VAL A 319 -23.19 -9.95 8.75
CA VAL A 319 -23.60 -9.03 9.82
C VAL A 319 -22.81 -7.73 9.74
N GLY A 320 -23.36 -6.64 10.28
CA GLY A 320 -22.76 -5.31 10.32
C GLY A 320 -23.62 -4.21 9.68
N ARG A 321 -23.37 -2.97 10.07
CA ARG A 321 -24.06 -1.77 9.56
C ARG A 321 -23.47 -1.32 8.22
N ARG A 322 -24.02 -1.85 7.11
CA ARG A 322 -23.59 -1.51 5.72
C ARG A 322 -23.52 0.00 5.44
N ARG A 323 -24.45 0.79 5.99
CA ARG A 323 -24.46 2.25 5.83
C ARG A 323 -23.24 2.91 6.46
N ASN A 324 -22.89 2.55 7.69
CA ASN A 324 -21.75 3.13 8.39
C ASN A 324 -20.45 2.79 7.68
N PHE A 325 -20.31 1.54 7.23
CA PHE A 325 -19.19 1.12 6.42
C PHE A 325 -19.10 1.89 5.09
N ALA A 326 -20.23 2.06 4.39
CA ALA A 326 -20.26 2.83 3.15
C ALA A 326 -19.85 4.28 3.37
N LEU A 327 -20.25 4.91 4.48
CA LEU A 327 -19.82 6.26 4.85
C LEU A 327 -18.33 6.34 5.14
N SER A 328 -17.77 5.39 5.91
CA SER A 328 -16.33 5.34 6.18
C SER A 328 -15.51 5.10 4.92
N LEU A 329 -15.96 4.21 4.03
CA LEU A 329 -15.30 3.92 2.77
C LEU A 329 -15.40 5.09 1.80
N PHE A 330 -16.56 5.73 1.70
CA PHE A 330 -16.75 6.96 0.92
C PHE A 330 -15.83 8.07 1.44
N GLY A 331 -15.78 8.29 2.75
CA GLY A 331 -14.88 9.27 3.37
C GLY A 331 -13.42 9.00 3.01
N LEU A 332 -12.99 7.73 3.09
CA LEU A 332 -11.62 7.33 2.73
C LEU A 332 -11.29 7.70 1.27
N TYR A 333 -12.18 7.38 0.33
CA TYR A 333 -11.98 7.73 -1.09
C TYR A 333 -12.07 9.23 -1.35
N ALA A 334 -13.07 9.90 -0.81
CA ALA A 334 -13.30 11.33 -1.05
C ALA A 334 -12.17 12.18 -0.48
N PHE A 335 -11.79 11.97 0.78
CA PHE A 335 -10.70 12.73 1.40
C PHE A 335 -9.35 12.37 0.81
N GLY A 336 -9.12 11.11 0.42
CA GLY A 336 -7.90 10.71 -0.29
C GLY A 336 -7.77 11.40 -1.65
N ALA A 337 -8.85 11.44 -2.44
CA ALA A 337 -8.88 12.14 -3.72
C ALA A 337 -8.70 13.66 -3.55
N LEU A 338 -9.37 14.26 -2.56
CA LEU A 338 -9.23 15.69 -2.25
C LEU A 338 -7.80 16.05 -1.83
N LEU A 339 -7.16 15.23 -0.97
CA LEU A 339 -5.78 15.42 -0.57
C LEU A 339 -4.82 15.36 -1.76
N PHE A 340 -5.06 14.40 -2.66
CA PHE A 340 -4.26 14.27 -3.87
C PHE A 340 -4.45 15.48 -4.79
N LEU A 341 -5.70 15.87 -5.09
CA LEU A 341 -6.03 17.03 -5.92
C LEU A 341 -5.43 18.31 -5.35
N PHE A 342 -5.56 18.51 -4.04
CA PHE A 342 -4.98 19.62 -3.30
C PHE A 342 -3.45 19.72 -3.51
N THR A 343 -2.77 18.58 -3.52
CA THR A 343 -1.33 18.53 -3.78
C THR A 343 -1.01 18.80 -5.25
N ALA A 344 -1.79 18.25 -6.18
CA ALA A 344 -1.61 18.47 -7.61
C ALA A 344 -1.78 19.96 -7.98
N THR A 345 -2.76 20.65 -7.40
CA THR A 345 -2.94 22.10 -7.57
C THR A 345 -1.80 22.89 -6.94
N TYR A 346 -1.31 22.44 -5.79
CA TYR A 346 -0.17 23.08 -5.13
C TYR A 346 1.11 22.98 -5.99
N MET A 347 1.33 21.84 -6.64
CA MET A 347 2.42 21.64 -7.59
C MET A 347 2.32 22.51 -8.85
N ALA A 348 1.11 22.94 -9.21
CA ALA A 348 0.85 23.71 -10.42
C ALA A 348 1.12 25.22 -10.31
N GLY A 349 1.54 25.75 -9.14
CA GLY A 349 2.04 27.13 -9.09
C GLY A 349 1.93 27.91 -7.78
N GLU A 350 1.50 27.31 -6.68
CA GLU A 350 1.30 28.07 -5.44
C GLU A 350 2.53 28.09 -4.49
N THR A 351 2.54 29.09 -3.62
CA THR A 351 3.51 29.21 -2.52
C THR A 351 3.03 28.44 -1.30
N LEU A 352 3.96 27.92 -0.49
CA LEU A 352 3.65 27.21 0.75
C LEU A 352 3.00 28.20 1.73
N SER A 353 1.69 28.36 1.65
CA SER A 353 0.93 29.19 2.56
C SER A 353 0.58 28.39 3.81
N LEU A 354 0.40 29.09 4.93
CA LEU A 354 -0.11 28.47 6.15
C LEU A 354 -1.46 27.78 5.90
N THR A 355 -2.31 28.39 5.07
CA THR A 355 -3.60 27.80 4.68
C THR A 355 -3.44 26.50 3.92
N ALA A 356 -2.45 26.40 3.03
CA ALA A 356 -2.15 25.16 2.32
C ALA A 356 -1.69 24.05 3.27
N VAL A 357 -0.80 24.36 4.21
CA VAL A 357 -0.33 23.40 5.22
C VAL A 357 -1.49 22.92 6.10
N LEU A 358 -2.32 23.84 6.59
CA LEU A 358 -3.48 23.50 7.41
C LEU A 358 -4.52 22.68 6.64
N GLY A 359 -4.82 23.04 5.39
CA GLY A 359 -5.75 22.31 4.53
C GLY A 359 -5.30 20.90 4.21
N GLY A 360 -4.04 20.71 3.80
CA GLY A 360 -3.45 19.39 3.57
C GLY A 360 -3.43 18.53 4.83
N THR A 361 -3.10 19.12 5.98
CA THR A 361 -3.11 18.43 7.28
C THR A 361 -4.53 17.98 7.67
N ALA A 362 -5.53 18.86 7.51
CA ALA A 362 -6.93 18.52 7.80
C ALA A 362 -7.43 17.37 6.92
N LEU A 363 -7.11 17.38 5.63
CA LEU A 363 -7.45 16.30 4.70
C LEU A 363 -6.75 14.98 5.07
N ALA A 364 -5.46 15.02 5.44
CA ALA A 364 -4.73 13.85 5.93
C ALA A 364 -5.36 13.27 7.21
N CYS A 365 -5.75 14.12 8.17
CA CYS A 365 -6.47 13.70 9.36
C CYS A 365 -7.83 13.06 9.02
N ALA A 366 -8.57 13.64 8.06
CA ALA A 366 -9.87 13.10 7.63
C ALA A 366 -9.74 11.72 6.95
N VAL A 367 -8.66 11.50 6.16
CA VAL A 367 -8.27 10.19 5.65
C VAL A 367 -8.01 9.23 6.81
N GLY A 368 -7.21 9.65 7.79
CA GLY A 368 -6.88 8.83 8.98
C GLY A 368 -8.12 8.43 9.78
N VAL A 369 -9.03 9.36 10.05
CA VAL A 369 -10.30 9.09 10.76
C VAL A 369 -11.18 8.12 9.97
N SER A 370 -11.29 8.32 8.65
CA SER A 370 -12.08 7.45 7.78
C SER A 370 -11.51 6.03 7.75
N ALA A 371 -10.19 5.89 7.61
CA ALA A 371 -9.49 4.62 7.69
C ALA A 371 -9.68 3.96 9.07
N TYR A 372 -9.52 4.71 10.16
CA TYR A 372 -9.68 4.20 11.52
C TYR A 372 -11.08 3.62 11.80
N ALA A 373 -12.11 4.12 11.11
CA ALA A 373 -13.48 3.60 11.25
C ALA A 373 -13.73 2.30 10.46
N ILE A 374 -12.87 1.92 9.51
CA ILE A 374 -13.07 0.73 8.67
C ILE A 374 -13.14 -0.57 9.49
N PRO A 375 -12.19 -0.90 10.40
CA PRO A 375 -12.22 -2.19 11.10
C PRO A 375 -13.44 -2.35 12.01
N THR A 376 -14.01 -1.24 12.50
CA THR A 376 -15.18 -1.27 13.42
C THR A 376 -16.51 -1.25 12.68
N THR A 377 -16.55 -0.74 11.45
CA THR A 377 -17.78 -0.64 10.65
C THR A 377 -17.91 -1.73 9.60
N MET A 378 -16.79 -2.36 9.21
CA MET A 378 -16.74 -3.38 8.16
C MET A 378 -17.70 -4.54 8.45
N PRO A 379 -18.64 -4.84 7.53
CA PRO A 379 -19.49 -6.00 7.67
C PRO A 379 -18.66 -7.28 7.64
N LEU A 380 -18.88 -8.16 8.60
CA LEU A 380 -18.22 -9.44 8.70
C LEU A 380 -19.18 -10.56 8.32
N ASP A 381 -18.63 -11.66 7.84
CA ASP A 381 -19.41 -12.83 7.48
C ASP A 381 -19.25 -13.87 8.59
N VAL A 382 -20.36 -14.29 9.19
CA VAL A 382 -20.41 -15.47 10.04
C VAL A 382 -20.47 -16.68 9.12
N ALA A 383 -19.49 -17.56 9.23
CA ALA A 383 -19.44 -18.80 8.47
C ALA A 383 -19.83 -19.98 9.35
N ILE A 384 -20.75 -20.82 8.86
CA ILE A 384 -21.17 -22.05 9.55
C ILE A 384 -20.91 -23.23 8.62
N ASP A 385 -20.28 -24.28 9.15
CA ASP A 385 -20.12 -25.56 8.47
C ASP A 385 -20.09 -26.73 9.46
N ALA A 386 -19.77 -27.93 8.95
CA ALA A 386 -19.75 -29.17 9.74
C ALA A 386 -18.73 -29.16 10.89
N THR A 387 -17.73 -28.26 10.87
CA THR A 387 -16.72 -28.17 11.94
C THR A 387 -17.14 -27.21 13.05
N GLY A 388 -18.00 -26.23 12.75
CA GLY A 388 -18.40 -25.23 13.73
C GLY A 388 -18.76 -23.89 13.12
N ILE A 389 -18.49 -22.83 13.88
CA ILE A 389 -18.77 -21.44 13.53
C ILE A 389 -17.44 -20.69 13.37
N THR A 390 -17.30 -19.88 12.32
CA THR A 390 -16.20 -18.92 12.20
C THR A 390 -16.74 -17.49 12.16
N TYR A 391 -16.24 -16.62 13.03
CA TYR A 391 -16.58 -15.21 13.04
C TYR A 391 -15.36 -14.34 13.37
N ALA A 392 -15.10 -13.34 12.53
CA ALA A 392 -14.00 -12.38 12.71
C ALA A 392 -12.61 -13.04 12.89
N GLY A 393 -12.35 -14.15 12.19
CA GLY A 393 -11.12 -14.94 12.36
C GLY A 393 -11.17 -15.96 13.51
N SER A 394 -12.12 -15.89 14.43
CA SER A 394 -12.25 -16.93 15.48
C SER A 394 -13.01 -18.13 14.93
N ALA A 395 -12.41 -19.32 14.98
CA ALA A 395 -13.06 -20.60 14.66
C ALA A 395 -13.42 -21.32 15.96
N ILE A 396 -14.70 -21.66 16.12
CA ILE A 396 -15.30 -22.23 17.34
C ILE A 396 -15.89 -23.58 16.97
N ASP A 397 -15.41 -24.66 17.59
CA ASP A 397 -15.91 -26.02 17.37
C ASP A 397 -17.32 -26.15 17.94
N TRP A 398 -18.17 -26.98 17.33
CA TRP A 398 -19.52 -27.24 17.83
C TRP A 398 -19.55 -27.72 19.29
N ARG A 399 -18.52 -28.43 19.74
CA ARG A 399 -18.38 -28.90 21.14
C ARG A 399 -18.29 -27.75 22.14
N ASP A 400 -17.71 -26.64 21.72
CA ASP A 400 -17.48 -25.46 22.55
C ASP A 400 -18.68 -24.49 22.48
N VAL A 401 -19.69 -24.77 21.64
CA VAL A 401 -20.91 -23.96 21.52
C VAL A 401 -21.98 -24.45 22.51
N HIS A 402 -22.31 -23.63 23.50
CA HIS A 402 -23.34 -23.91 24.49
C HIS A 402 -24.74 -23.47 24.05
N GLY A 403 -24.85 -22.41 23.25
CA GLY A 403 -26.12 -21.98 22.69
C GLY A 403 -26.04 -20.58 22.09
N VAL A 404 -27.18 -20.08 21.62
CA VAL A 404 -27.30 -18.71 21.10
C VAL A 404 -28.56 -18.06 21.63
N THR A 405 -28.42 -16.86 22.15
CA THR A 405 -29.53 -16.01 22.61
C THR A 405 -29.56 -14.72 21.83
N ARG A 406 -30.73 -14.07 21.80
CA ARG A 406 -30.89 -12.76 21.18
C ARG A 406 -30.78 -11.71 22.27
N GLU A 407 -29.85 -10.77 22.09
CA GLU A 407 -29.64 -9.68 23.03
C GLU A 407 -30.08 -8.39 22.34
N GLY A 408 -31.20 -7.81 22.76
CA GLY A 408 -31.80 -6.67 22.07
C GLY A 408 -32.31 -6.98 20.66
N ALA A 409 -32.49 -5.94 19.83
CA ALA A 409 -33.06 -6.10 18.49
C ALA A 409 -32.02 -6.53 17.45
N GLU A 410 -30.79 -6.01 17.54
CA GLU A 410 -29.78 -6.08 16.48
C GLU A 410 -28.62 -7.06 16.75
N THR A 411 -28.59 -7.78 17.86
CA THR A 411 -27.42 -8.56 18.29
C THR A 411 -27.79 -9.99 18.74
N LEU A 412 -26.89 -10.92 18.46
CA LEU A 412 -26.92 -12.29 18.98
C LEU A 412 -25.75 -12.49 19.93
N MET A 413 -26.00 -13.17 21.04
CA MET A 413 -24.96 -13.62 21.94
C MET A 413 -24.74 -15.12 21.76
N LEU A 414 -23.55 -15.49 21.30
CA LEU A 414 -23.12 -16.87 21.18
C LEU A 414 -22.41 -17.28 22.47
N HIS A 415 -22.99 -18.22 23.21
CA HIS A 415 -22.43 -18.72 24.45
C HIS A 415 -21.43 -19.83 24.15
N THR A 416 -20.16 -19.63 24.50
CA THR A 416 -19.09 -20.60 24.26
C THR A 416 -18.32 -20.94 25.51
N THR A 417 -17.51 -22.01 25.47
CA THR A 417 -16.67 -22.42 26.59
C THR A 417 -15.63 -21.36 26.98
N ASP A 418 -15.08 -20.63 26.01
CA ASP A 418 -14.08 -19.58 26.22
C ASP A 418 -14.69 -18.20 26.51
N GLY A 419 -16.01 -18.10 26.56
CA GLY A 419 -16.76 -16.88 26.86
C GLY A 419 -17.83 -16.55 25.82
N ASP A 420 -18.59 -15.51 26.11
CA ASP A 420 -19.69 -15.05 25.28
C ASP A 420 -19.16 -14.20 24.10
N VAL A 421 -19.61 -14.52 22.88
CA VAL A 421 -19.21 -13.83 21.64
C VAL A 421 -20.40 -13.06 21.07
N GLU A 422 -20.28 -11.73 21.03
CA GLU A 422 -21.28 -10.85 20.45
C GLU A 422 -21.21 -10.86 18.91
N ILE A 423 -22.30 -11.24 18.26
CA ILE A 423 -22.46 -11.25 16.80
C ILE A 423 -23.49 -10.20 16.40
N GLY A 424 -23.03 -9.20 15.64
CA GLY A 424 -23.86 -8.11 15.16
C GLY A 424 -23.10 -6.79 15.06
N PRO A 425 -23.81 -5.67 14.84
CA PRO A 425 -25.25 -5.56 14.64
C PRO A 425 -25.73 -6.15 13.29
N GLY A 426 -26.89 -6.79 13.22
CA GLY A 426 -27.45 -7.40 12.00
C GLY A 426 -28.92 -7.06 11.74
N ARG A 427 -29.42 -7.37 10.54
CA ARG A 427 -30.86 -7.30 10.24
C ARG A 427 -31.59 -8.46 10.92
N ASP A 428 -32.79 -8.22 11.43
CA ASP A 428 -33.63 -9.23 12.10
C ASP A 428 -33.75 -10.54 11.31
N ASP A 429 -34.07 -10.48 10.02
CA ASP A 429 -34.20 -11.67 9.15
C ASP A 429 -32.89 -12.45 8.97
N VAL A 430 -31.74 -11.77 9.07
CA VAL A 430 -30.42 -12.41 8.98
C VAL A 430 -30.08 -13.05 10.32
N LEU A 431 -30.35 -12.37 11.43
CA LEU A 431 -30.07 -12.87 12.78
C LEU A 431 -30.96 -14.06 13.13
N GLU A 432 -32.23 -14.06 12.73
CA GLU A 432 -33.13 -15.20 12.95
C GLU A 432 -32.65 -16.45 12.23
N ARG A 433 -32.39 -16.36 10.91
CA ARG A 433 -31.84 -17.49 10.15
C ARG A 433 -30.47 -17.94 10.67
N LEU A 434 -29.66 -17.01 11.15
CA LEU A 434 -28.36 -17.33 11.74
C LEU A 434 -28.54 -18.11 13.05
N ALA A 435 -29.42 -17.66 13.94
CA ALA A 435 -29.71 -18.35 15.20
C ALA A 435 -30.29 -19.75 14.96
N GLU A 436 -31.18 -19.91 13.99
CA GLU A 436 -31.71 -21.22 13.56
C GLU A 436 -30.59 -22.13 13.05
N ALA A 437 -29.72 -21.63 12.17
CA ALA A 437 -28.58 -22.40 11.66
C ALA A 437 -27.61 -22.83 12.76
N ILE A 438 -27.38 -21.99 13.78
CA ILE A 438 -26.54 -22.33 14.93
C ILE A 438 -27.16 -23.45 15.76
N ARG A 439 -28.47 -23.36 16.04
CA ARG A 439 -29.18 -24.41 16.80
C ARG A 439 -29.16 -25.75 16.07
N TYR A 440 -29.48 -25.73 14.78
CA TYR A 440 -29.46 -26.93 13.94
C TYR A 440 -28.08 -27.57 13.87
N GLY A 441 -27.03 -26.80 13.59
CA GLY A 441 -25.66 -27.32 13.50
C GLY A 441 -25.16 -27.94 14.81
N LYS A 442 -25.56 -27.37 15.95
CA LYS A 442 -25.27 -27.95 17.27
C LYS A 442 -26.01 -29.27 17.51
N GLU A 443 -27.28 -29.36 17.15
CA GLU A 443 -28.08 -30.59 17.27
C GLU A 443 -27.47 -31.70 16.41
N GLU A 444 -27.12 -31.40 15.15
CA GLU A 444 -26.48 -32.34 14.23
C GLU A 444 -25.10 -32.81 14.72
N ALA A 445 -24.31 -31.94 15.33
CA ALA A 445 -23.01 -32.32 15.92
C ALA A 445 -23.13 -33.16 17.20
N SER A 446 -24.31 -33.17 17.84
CA SER A 446 -24.58 -33.92 19.07
C SER A 446 -25.14 -35.32 18.80
N THR A 447 -25.60 -35.60 17.57
CA THR A 447 -26.07 -36.90 17.08
C THR A 447 -24.96 -37.68 16.41
#